data_AF-A0AAV5SHB7-F1
#
_entry.id   AF-A0AAV5SHB7-F1
#
_cell.length_a   1.000
_cell.length_b   1.000
_cell.length_c   1.000
_cell.angle_alpha   90.00
_cell.angle_beta   90.00
_cell.angle_gamma   90.00
#
_symmetry.space_group_name_H-M   'P 1'
#
loop_
_entity.id
_entity.type
_entity.pdbx_description
1 polymer ?
#
loop_
_entity_poly.entity_id
_entity_poly.type
_entity_poly.pdbx_seq_one_letter_code
_entity_poly.pdbx_strand_id
1 'polypeptide(L)'
;VFFAQSFSEGSLNVIRSMIPRVSTKADRQAAYSILNGALMLSIIAGPGIQFGASFLPQMKSVSWLQLTSFTYPIWTALLLCIISTIIISVRMAESEPIPEKGKKMTGNGRIKGKVWDIRLRYLRLDKIALSLVLFEKIVSSVRFSAILAVVTPFMETILNKSKDTVLTIVTASQFVVGVISILAVAAFVLTPLRKVRASPVLLFSLGCTFFMFLYSYPWPILSDPITVKSQDNPDGCDATHLEWCANQWHVKVWYWLPVIIPLFGMAMPTSFISLETVYSKLLGNIDQNLMQGA
;
A
#
# COMPACT_ATOMS: atom_id res chain seq x y z
N VAL A 1 14.80 -9.79 -6.17
CA VAL A 1 13.74 -8.77 -6.25
C VAL A 1 13.29 -8.31 -4.86
N PHE A 2 12.79 -9.20 -4.00
CA PHE A 2 12.32 -8.84 -2.64
C PHE A 2 13.37 -8.11 -1.78
N PHE A 3 14.65 -8.52 -1.80
CA PHE A 3 15.72 -7.82 -1.08
C PHE A 3 15.89 -6.36 -1.53
N ALA A 4 15.88 -6.10 -2.84
CA ALA A 4 16.00 -4.75 -3.39
C ALA A 4 14.76 -3.90 -3.09
N GLN A 5 13.57 -4.51 -3.07
CA GLN A 5 12.34 -3.85 -2.66
C GLN A 5 12.40 -3.44 -1.18
N SER A 6 12.82 -4.34 -0.28
CA SER A 6 12.98 -4.03 1.15
C SER A 6 14.02 -2.93 1.38
N PHE A 7 15.13 -2.93 0.63
CA PHE A 7 16.12 -1.86 0.69
C PHE A 7 15.53 -0.51 0.22
N SER A 8 14.70 -0.53 -0.82
CA SER A 8 14.00 0.66 -1.31
C SER A 8 12.99 1.20 -0.29
N GLU A 9 12.22 0.35 0.39
CA GLU A 9 11.26 0.75 1.43
C GLU A 9 11.93 1.48 2.61
N GLY A 10 13.20 1.16 2.90
CA GLY A 10 13.99 1.86 3.93
C GLY A 10 14.17 3.36 3.66
N SER A 11 14.19 3.80 2.41
CA SER A 11 14.33 5.22 2.04
C SER A 11 13.18 6.08 2.57
N LEU A 12 11.96 5.53 2.63
CA LEU A 12 10.78 6.23 3.13
C LEU A 12 10.87 6.49 4.64
N ASN A 13 11.47 5.56 5.39
CA ASN A 13 11.71 5.72 6.82
C ASN A 13 12.75 6.82 7.09
N VAL A 14 13.78 6.93 6.24
CA VAL A 14 14.77 8.03 6.33
C VAL A 14 14.07 9.38 6.16
N ILE A 15 13.24 9.54 5.12
CA ILE A 15 12.49 10.79 4.87
C ILE A 15 11.54 11.10 6.04
N ARG A 16 10.80 10.11 6.55
CA ARG A 16 9.93 10.28 7.74
C ARG A 16 10.70 10.78 8.96
N SER A 17 11.92 10.30 9.17
CA SER A 17 12.78 10.68 10.30
C SER A 17 13.39 12.09 10.14
N MET A 18 13.53 12.58 8.91
CA MET A 18 14.05 13.92 8.61
C MET A 18 13.01 15.00 8.84
N ILE A 19 11.73 14.76 8.53
CA ILE A 19 10.62 15.71 8.72
C ILE A 19 10.68 16.42 10.08
N PRO A 20 10.78 15.74 11.24
CA PRO A 20 10.79 16.41 12.53
C PRO A 20 12.06 17.22 12.81
N ARG A 21 13.18 16.96 12.10
CA ARG A 21 14.45 17.70 12.21
C ARG A 21 14.43 19.03 11.45
N VAL A 22 13.68 19.10 10.36
CA VAL A 22 13.65 20.26 9.44
C VAL A 22 12.31 21.01 9.47
N SER A 23 11.34 20.57 10.27
CA SER A 23 10.03 21.23 10.42
C SER A 23 9.80 21.76 11.83
N THR A 24 9.11 22.90 11.92
CA THR A 24 8.62 23.43 13.20
C THR A 24 7.43 22.61 13.71
N LYS A 25 7.09 22.72 15.01
CA LYS A 25 5.92 22.02 15.57
C LYS A 25 4.60 22.44 14.90
N ALA A 26 4.51 23.65 14.38
CA ALA A 26 3.33 24.14 13.67
C ALA A 26 3.21 23.52 12.26
N ASP A 27 4.34 23.35 11.56
CA ASP A 27 4.34 22.90 10.15
C ASP A 27 4.47 21.38 10.00
N ARG A 28 4.89 20.69 11.07
CA ARG A 28 5.15 19.23 11.06
C ARG A 28 3.95 18.42 10.61
N GLN A 29 2.75 18.80 11.04
CA GLN A 29 1.52 18.10 10.64
C GLN A 29 1.25 18.23 9.13
N ALA A 30 1.51 19.41 8.56
CA ALA A 30 1.40 19.63 7.12
C ALA A 30 2.45 18.80 6.35
N ALA A 31 3.70 18.79 6.81
CA ALA A 31 4.77 18.00 6.18
C ALA A 31 4.47 16.49 6.15
N TYR A 32 3.97 15.91 7.25
CA TYR A 32 3.56 14.50 7.27
C TYR A 32 2.34 14.23 6.38
N SER A 33 1.42 15.19 6.25
CA SER A 33 0.27 15.05 5.36
C SER A 33 0.69 15.02 3.89
N ILE A 34 1.67 15.84 3.49
CA ILE A 34 2.24 15.85 2.13
C ILE A 34 2.93 14.51 1.85
N LEU A 35 3.73 14.01 2.79
CA LEU A 35 4.42 12.72 2.62
C LEU A 35 3.44 11.56 2.44
N ASN A 36 2.39 11.49 3.26
CA ASN A 36 1.37 10.45 3.12
C ASN A 36 0.53 10.63 1.85
N GLY A 37 0.29 11.87 1.41
CA GLY A 37 -0.34 12.16 0.11
C GLY A 37 0.51 11.66 -1.06
N ALA A 38 1.82 11.88 -1.01
CA ALA A 38 2.76 11.37 -2.02
C ALA A 38 2.79 9.83 -2.07
N LEU A 39 2.72 9.17 -0.91
CA LEU A 39 2.60 7.71 -0.82
C LEU A 39 1.31 7.19 -1.47
N MET A 40 0.17 7.87 -1.27
CA MET A 40 -1.08 7.47 -1.93
C MET A 40 -1.02 7.69 -3.44
N LEU A 41 -0.39 8.78 -3.89
CA LEU A 41 -0.20 9.03 -5.32
C LEU A 41 0.68 7.97 -5.98
N SER A 42 1.75 7.54 -5.32
CA SER A 42 2.66 6.51 -5.87
C SER A 42 1.97 5.15 -6.03
N ILE A 43 1.09 4.77 -5.11
CA ILE A 43 0.30 3.54 -5.19
C ILE A 43 -0.60 3.52 -6.42
N ILE A 44 -1.06 4.68 -6.89
CA ILE A 44 -1.97 4.81 -8.05
C ILE A 44 -1.21 4.99 -9.35
N ALA A 45 -0.06 5.67 -9.29
CA ALA A 45 0.79 5.91 -10.44
C ALA A 45 1.20 4.61 -11.11
N GLY A 46 1.53 3.56 -10.35
CA GLY A 46 1.91 2.24 -10.89
C GLY A 46 0.82 1.62 -11.80
N PRO A 47 -0.36 1.29 -11.26
CA PRO A 47 -1.47 0.78 -12.05
C PRO A 47 -1.93 1.73 -13.16
N GLY A 48 -1.88 3.05 -12.93
CA GLY A 48 -2.24 4.05 -13.94
C GLY A 48 -1.30 4.08 -15.15
N ILE A 49 0.01 4.01 -14.90
CA ILE A 49 1.02 3.88 -15.97
C ILE A 49 0.82 2.57 -16.72
N GLN A 50 0.56 1.47 -16.01
CA GLN A 50 0.36 0.17 -16.62
C GLN A 50 -0.92 0.10 -17.46
N PHE A 51 -2.00 0.71 -16.98
CA PHE A 51 -3.24 0.85 -17.72
C PHE A 51 -3.05 1.72 -18.97
N GLY A 52 -2.33 2.84 -18.87
CA GLY A 52 -1.97 3.67 -20.02
C GLY A 52 -1.12 2.92 -21.04
N ALA A 53 -0.17 2.10 -20.58
CA ALA A 53 0.66 1.27 -21.44
C ALA A 53 -0.13 0.20 -22.21
N SER A 54 -1.27 -0.28 -21.68
CA SER A 54 -2.14 -1.22 -22.40
C SER A 54 -2.72 -0.66 -23.70
N PHE A 55 -2.79 0.67 -23.87
CA PHE A 55 -3.29 1.31 -25.10
C PHE A 55 -2.20 1.61 -26.12
N LEU A 56 -0.92 1.43 -25.77
CA LEU A 56 0.18 1.71 -26.68
C LEU A 56 0.40 0.53 -27.64
N PRO A 57 0.66 0.80 -28.93
CA PRO A 57 0.96 -0.25 -29.90
C PRO A 57 2.24 -0.98 -29.50
N GLN A 58 2.23 -2.31 -29.54
CA GLN A 58 3.40 -3.14 -29.27
C GLN A 58 4.44 -2.90 -30.38
N MET A 59 5.51 -2.18 -30.05
CA MET A 59 6.59 -1.94 -30.99
C MET A 59 7.70 -2.97 -30.77
N LYS A 60 7.98 -3.78 -31.80
CA LYS A 60 9.22 -4.56 -31.87
C LYS A 60 10.38 -3.62 -32.21
N SER A 61 10.73 -2.74 -31.28
CA SER A 61 11.79 -1.76 -31.48
C SER A 61 13.14 -2.40 -31.18
N VAL A 62 13.75 -3.01 -32.20
CA VAL A 62 15.09 -3.63 -32.21
C VAL A 62 15.15 -5.02 -31.58
N SER A 63 15.96 -5.92 -32.17
CA SER A 63 16.09 -7.35 -31.85
C SER A 63 16.34 -7.70 -30.37
N TRP A 64 16.78 -6.75 -29.56
CA TRP A 64 17.08 -6.92 -28.13
C TRP A 64 16.08 -6.20 -27.20
N LEU A 65 15.17 -5.36 -27.72
CA LEU A 65 14.23 -4.59 -26.93
C LEU A 65 12.79 -4.73 -27.47
N GLN A 66 12.05 -5.68 -26.91
CA GLN A 66 10.61 -5.80 -27.21
C GLN A 66 9.83 -4.89 -26.26
N LEU A 67 9.30 -3.79 -26.79
CA LEU A 67 8.40 -2.90 -26.07
C LEU A 67 6.99 -3.49 -26.13
N THR A 68 6.63 -4.19 -25.07
CA THR A 68 5.32 -4.81 -24.85
C THR A 68 4.65 -4.11 -23.68
N SER A 69 3.35 -4.31 -23.51
CA SER A 69 2.57 -3.77 -22.38
C SER A 69 3.15 -4.15 -21.01
N PHE A 70 3.98 -5.20 -20.95
CA PHE A 70 4.69 -5.67 -19.75
C PHE A 70 6.01 -4.93 -19.49
N THR A 71 6.69 -4.42 -20.52
CA THR A 71 8.00 -3.76 -20.39
C THR A 71 7.90 -2.24 -20.26
N TYR A 72 6.85 -1.61 -20.84
CA TYR A 72 6.60 -0.17 -20.70
C TYR A 72 6.57 0.35 -19.24
N PRO A 73 5.90 -0.32 -18.27
CA PRO A 73 5.89 0.13 -16.88
C PRO A 73 7.27 0.11 -16.23
N ILE A 74 8.13 -0.83 -16.63
CA ILE A 74 9.47 -0.98 -16.06
C ILE A 74 10.36 0.19 -16.49
N TRP A 75 10.33 0.55 -17.78
CA TRP A 75 11.11 1.66 -18.32
C TRP A 75 10.66 3.01 -17.80
N THR A 76 9.35 3.20 -17.68
CA THR A 76 8.78 4.43 -17.10
C THR A 76 9.11 4.55 -15.61
N ALA A 77 9.01 3.47 -14.84
CA ALA A 77 9.45 3.46 -13.43
C ALA A 77 10.95 3.77 -13.29
N LEU A 78 11.81 3.18 -14.14
CA LEU A 78 13.24 3.47 -14.15
C LEU A 78 13.51 4.95 -14.42
N LEU A 79 12.84 5.53 -15.41
CA LEU A 79 12.97 6.94 -15.76
C LEU A 79 12.52 7.86 -14.60
N LEU A 80 11.40 7.53 -13.94
CA LEU A 80 10.94 8.26 -12.76
C LEU A 80 11.93 8.16 -11.59
N CYS A 81 12.54 6.99 -11.37
CA CYS A 81 13.59 6.81 -10.36
C CYS A 81 14.84 7.64 -10.65
N ILE A 82 15.26 7.72 -11.92
CA ILE A 82 16.40 8.55 -12.34
C ILE A 82 16.08 10.03 -12.11
N ILE A 83 14.90 10.50 -12.55
CA ILE A 83 14.46 11.88 -12.33
C ILE A 83 14.38 12.20 -10.83
N SER A 84 13.78 11.31 -10.03
CA SER A 84 13.69 11.48 -8.57
C SER A 84 15.08 11.59 -7.94
N THR A 85 16.02 10.75 -8.35
CA THR A 85 17.40 10.77 -7.86
C THR A 85 18.10 12.09 -8.22
N ILE A 86 17.92 12.60 -9.45
CA ILE A 86 18.47 13.89 -9.89
C ILE A 86 17.85 15.04 -9.09
N ILE A 87 16.53 15.03 -8.89
CA ILE A 87 15.85 16.07 -8.11
C ILE A 87 16.37 16.05 -6.67
N ILE A 88 16.48 14.89 -6.05
CA ILE A 88 16.99 14.74 -4.68
C ILE A 88 18.44 15.23 -4.62
N SER A 89 19.32 14.81 -5.54
CA SER A 89 20.73 15.19 -5.51
C SER A 89 20.96 16.68 -5.74
N VAL A 90 20.12 17.34 -6.54
CA VAL A 90 20.25 18.78 -6.84
C VAL A 90 19.53 19.67 -5.83
N ARG A 91 18.36 19.24 -5.31
CA ARG A 91 17.48 20.09 -4.47
C ARG A 91 17.55 19.77 -2.99
N MET A 92 17.90 18.55 -2.60
CA MET A 92 17.98 18.16 -1.20
C MET A 92 19.35 18.56 -0.64
N ALA A 93 19.55 19.86 -0.42
CA ALA A 93 20.67 20.35 0.36
C ALA A 93 20.49 19.89 1.82
N GLU A 94 21.58 19.46 2.44
CA GLU A 94 21.60 19.05 3.85
C GLU A 94 21.17 20.25 4.71
N SER A 95 19.88 20.30 5.06
CA SER A 95 19.36 21.40 5.87
C SER A 95 19.89 21.25 7.29
N GLU A 96 20.57 22.29 7.76
CA GLU A 96 20.98 22.36 9.16
C GLU A 96 19.75 22.16 10.05
N PRO A 97 19.85 21.30 11.09
CA PRO A 97 18.74 21.06 11.98
C PRO A 97 18.28 22.39 12.59
N ILE A 98 16.98 22.69 12.50
CA ILE A 98 16.44 23.93 13.07
C ILE A 98 16.72 23.88 14.57
N PRO A 99 17.51 24.82 15.13
CA PRO A 99 17.76 24.84 16.56
C PRO A 99 16.43 25.05 17.27
N GLU A 100 16.07 24.13 18.17
CA GLU A 100 14.88 24.27 19.02
C GLU A 100 15.04 25.59 19.80
N LYS A 101 14.34 26.65 19.41
CA LYS A 101 14.39 27.96 20.10
C LYS A 101 14.03 27.72 21.57
N GLY A 102 15.04 27.80 22.45
CA GLY A 102 14.87 27.70 23.90
C GLY A 102 15.76 26.71 24.65
N LYS A 103 16.73 26.00 24.05
CA LYS A 103 17.64 25.12 24.82
C LYS A 103 19.12 25.47 24.64
N LYS A 104 19.57 26.54 25.31
CA LYS A 104 20.92 26.54 25.88
C LYS A 104 20.91 25.56 27.06
N MET A 105 21.39 24.32 26.90
CA MET A 105 21.39 23.37 28.02
C MET A 105 22.62 22.47 28.03
N THR A 106 23.51 22.78 28.96
CA THR A 106 24.61 21.96 29.49
C THR A 106 24.06 20.85 30.42
N GLY A 107 24.69 19.66 30.40
CA GLY A 107 24.69 18.72 31.54
C GLY A 107 24.10 17.30 31.31
N ASN A 108 24.97 16.29 31.48
CA ASN A 108 24.71 14.84 31.47
C ASN A 108 23.58 14.31 32.38
N GLY A 109 23.03 15.13 33.29
CA GLY A 109 22.02 14.72 34.27
C GLY A 109 20.61 14.47 33.72
N ARG A 110 20.25 15.01 32.54
CA ARG A 110 18.87 14.91 32.00
C ARG A 110 18.63 13.78 31.00
N ILE A 111 19.66 13.11 30.48
CA ILE A 111 19.47 11.90 29.66
C ILE A 111 18.82 10.81 30.51
N LYS A 112 19.32 10.61 31.74
CA LYS A 112 18.71 9.68 32.69
C LYS A 112 17.24 10.03 32.98
N GLY A 113 16.92 11.31 33.23
CA GLY A 113 15.54 11.75 33.48
C GLY A 113 14.58 11.54 32.29
N LYS A 114 14.99 11.89 31.06
CA LYS A 114 14.19 11.63 29.86
C LYS A 114 14.02 10.14 29.58
N VAL A 115 15.09 9.34 29.74
CA VAL A 115 15.04 7.88 29.59
C VAL A 115 14.14 7.26 30.65
N TRP A 116 14.17 7.78 31.88
CA TRP A 116 13.29 7.32 32.96
C TRP A 116 11.83 7.67 32.70
N ASP A 117 11.53 8.87 32.21
CA ASP A 117 10.17 9.28 31.80
C ASP A 117 9.64 8.49 30.59
N ILE A 118 10.50 8.16 29.62
CA ILE A 118 10.14 7.28 28.50
C ILE A 118 9.89 5.87 29.01
N ARG A 119 10.76 5.35 29.90
CA ARG A 119 10.64 4.02 30.50
C ARG A 119 9.37 3.90 31.34
N LEU A 120 9.00 4.92 32.13
CA LEU A 120 7.73 4.92 32.87
C LEU A 120 6.51 4.98 31.96
N ARG A 121 6.57 5.76 30.89
CA ARG A 121 5.47 5.81 29.90
C ARG A 121 5.31 4.48 29.17
N TYR A 122 6.42 3.85 28.81
CA TYR A 122 6.44 2.50 28.24
C TYR A 122 5.89 1.45 29.23
N LEU A 123 6.23 1.56 30.51
CA LEU A 123 5.71 0.67 31.56
C LEU A 123 4.20 0.87 31.83
N ARG A 124 3.67 2.08 31.59
CA ARG A 124 2.24 2.42 31.70
C ARG A 124 1.44 2.13 30.42
N LEU A 125 2.11 1.79 29.32
CA LEU A 125 1.45 1.46 28.08
C LEU A 125 0.78 0.10 28.19
N ASP A 126 -0.43 -0.02 27.64
CA ASP A 126 -1.07 -1.31 27.49
C ASP A 126 -0.30 -2.12 26.43
N LYS A 127 0.55 -3.04 26.92
CA LYS A 127 1.43 -3.88 26.10
C LYS A 127 0.63 -4.80 25.20
N ILE A 128 -0.56 -5.23 25.63
CA ILE A 128 -1.42 -6.13 24.85
C ILE A 128 -2.01 -5.33 23.70
N ALA A 129 -2.57 -4.15 23.96
CA ALA A 129 -3.07 -3.27 22.91
C ALA A 129 -1.97 -2.89 21.91
N LEU A 130 -0.74 -2.61 22.38
CA LEU A 130 0.39 -2.30 21.50
C LEU A 130 0.76 -3.48 20.61
N SER A 131 0.83 -4.67 21.19
CA SER A 131 1.13 -5.90 20.45
C SER A 131 0.05 -6.21 19.41
N LEU A 132 -1.23 -6.04 19.74
CA LEU A 132 -2.34 -6.24 18.80
C LEU A 132 -2.31 -5.25 17.63
N VAL A 133 -2.03 -3.97 17.90
CA VAL A 133 -1.94 -2.94 16.84
C VAL A 133 -0.73 -3.18 15.94
N LEU A 134 0.41 -3.57 16.51
CA LEU A 134 1.59 -3.96 15.73
C LEU A 134 1.34 -5.21 14.89
N PHE A 135 0.68 -6.20 15.47
CA PHE A 135 0.30 -7.42 14.76
C PHE A 135 -0.64 -7.10 13.58
N GLU A 136 -1.69 -6.32 13.80
CA GLU A 136 -2.59 -5.91 12.70
C GLU A 136 -1.86 -5.11 11.62
N LYS A 137 -0.86 -4.29 11.99
CA LYS A 137 -0.03 -3.57 11.01
C LYS A 137 0.77 -4.51 10.13
N ILE A 138 1.37 -5.54 10.72
CA ILE A 138 2.08 -6.58 9.98
C ILE A 138 1.11 -7.32 9.06
N VAL A 139 -0.03 -7.78 9.60
CA VAL A 139 -1.04 -8.52 8.83
C VAL A 139 -1.59 -7.68 7.68
N SER A 140 -1.97 -6.42 7.91
CA SER A 140 -2.50 -5.54 6.87
C SER A 140 -1.47 -5.25 5.78
N SER A 141 -0.19 -5.10 6.14
CA SER A 141 0.90 -4.90 5.16
C SER A 141 1.15 -6.16 4.33
N VAL A 142 1.27 -7.33 4.96
CA VAL A 142 1.47 -8.61 4.28
C VAL A 142 0.28 -8.93 3.38
N ARG A 143 -0.95 -8.71 3.86
CA ARG A 143 -2.19 -8.92 3.11
C ARG A 143 -2.20 -8.08 1.83
N PHE A 144 -1.86 -6.80 1.92
CA PHE A 144 -1.82 -5.90 0.77
C PHE A 144 -0.81 -6.38 -0.28
N SER A 145 0.42 -6.69 0.14
CA SER A 145 1.47 -7.19 -0.75
C SER A 145 1.11 -8.55 -1.37
N ALA A 146 0.50 -9.45 -0.60
CA ALA A 146 0.08 -10.76 -1.08
C ALA A 146 -1.02 -10.64 -2.15
N ILE A 147 -2.04 -9.80 -1.92
CA ILE A 147 -3.10 -9.56 -2.90
C ILE A 147 -2.51 -9.00 -4.20
N LEU A 148 -1.62 -8.00 -4.12
CA LEU A 148 -0.99 -7.43 -5.30
C LEU A 148 -0.15 -8.45 -6.09
N ALA A 149 0.54 -9.35 -5.39
CA ALA A 149 1.37 -10.37 -6.03
C ALA A 149 0.55 -11.49 -6.68
N VAL A 150 -0.57 -11.88 -6.07
CA VAL A 150 -1.34 -13.07 -6.47
C VAL A 150 -2.48 -12.73 -7.44
N VAL A 151 -3.05 -11.52 -7.39
CA VAL A 151 -4.26 -11.20 -8.17
C VAL A 151 -4.06 -11.35 -9.68
N THR A 152 -2.90 -10.95 -10.21
CA THR A 152 -2.61 -11.03 -11.65
C THR A 152 -2.53 -12.49 -12.13
N PRO A 153 -1.63 -13.35 -11.59
CA PRO A 153 -1.57 -14.74 -12.03
C PRO A 153 -2.88 -15.50 -11.75
N PHE A 154 -3.57 -15.18 -10.65
CA PHE A 154 -4.88 -15.77 -10.37
C PHE A 154 -5.89 -15.41 -11.47
N MET A 155 -6.01 -14.13 -11.81
CA MET A 155 -6.92 -13.65 -12.87
C MET A 155 -6.58 -14.25 -14.24
N GLU A 156 -5.29 -14.45 -14.56
CA GLU A 156 -4.85 -15.11 -15.80
C GLU A 156 -5.26 -16.57 -15.87
N THR A 157 -5.32 -17.27 -14.73
CA THR A 157 -5.73 -18.70 -14.71
C THR A 157 -7.23 -18.91 -14.77
N ILE A 158 -8.02 -17.97 -14.23
CA ILE A 158 -9.48 -18.09 -14.17
C ILE A 158 -10.18 -17.49 -15.39
N LEU A 159 -9.58 -16.47 -15.99
CA LEU A 159 -10.12 -15.84 -17.20
C LEU A 159 -9.56 -16.57 -18.41
N ASN A 160 -10.43 -17.29 -19.12
CA ASN A 160 -10.15 -17.84 -20.44
C ASN A 160 -10.10 -16.70 -21.49
N LYS A 161 -9.11 -15.82 -21.35
CA LYS A 161 -8.85 -14.62 -22.17
C LYS A 161 -7.35 -14.47 -22.36
N SER A 162 -6.98 -13.80 -23.45
CA SER A 162 -5.58 -13.47 -23.70
C SER A 162 -4.96 -12.67 -22.56
N LYS A 163 -3.67 -12.90 -22.29
CA LYS A 163 -2.91 -12.26 -21.20
C LYS A 163 -2.98 -10.73 -21.25
N ASP A 164 -2.94 -10.14 -22.44
CA ASP A 164 -3.04 -8.69 -22.63
C ASP A 164 -4.41 -8.15 -22.19
N THR A 165 -5.49 -8.90 -22.44
CA THR A 165 -6.85 -8.53 -22.02
C THR A 165 -6.99 -8.63 -20.50
N VAL A 166 -6.50 -9.72 -19.91
CA VAL A 166 -6.54 -9.93 -18.45
C VAL A 166 -5.74 -8.84 -17.75
N LEU A 167 -4.53 -8.54 -18.23
CA LEU A 167 -3.69 -7.49 -17.70
C LEU A 167 -4.42 -6.15 -17.69
N THR A 168 -5.10 -5.80 -18.78
CA THR A 168 -5.86 -4.56 -18.90
C THR A 168 -7.03 -4.50 -17.92
N ILE A 169 -7.75 -5.62 -17.71
CA ILE A 169 -8.84 -5.69 -16.72
C ILE A 169 -8.31 -5.49 -15.29
N VAL A 170 -7.21 -6.15 -14.95
CA VAL A 170 -6.60 -6.06 -13.60
C VAL A 170 -6.09 -4.65 -13.33
N THR A 171 -5.36 -4.05 -14.27
CA THR A 171 -4.76 -2.72 -14.10
C THR A 171 -5.82 -1.63 -14.08
N ALA A 172 -6.87 -1.75 -14.91
CA ALA A 172 -8.05 -0.88 -14.84
C ALA A 172 -8.73 -0.97 -13.47
N SER A 173 -8.94 -2.20 -12.96
CA SER A 173 -9.59 -2.42 -11.66
C SER A 173 -8.78 -1.81 -10.52
N GLN A 174 -7.46 -2.01 -10.53
CA GLN A 174 -6.54 -1.42 -9.54
C GLN A 174 -6.50 0.11 -9.62
N PHE A 175 -6.55 0.67 -10.83
CA PHE A 175 -6.64 2.12 -11.01
C PHE A 175 -7.93 2.68 -10.39
N VAL A 176 -9.07 2.03 -10.63
CA VAL A 176 -10.36 2.42 -10.03
C VAL A 176 -10.34 2.31 -8.51
N VAL A 177 -9.81 1.21 -7.95
CA VAL A 177 -9.56 1.07 -6.50
C VAL A 177 -8.76 2.26 -5.97
N GLY A 178 -7.69 2.63 -6.69
CA GLY A 178 -6.84 3.76 -6.36
C GLY A 178 -7.59 5.09 -6.30
N VAL A 179 -8.38 5.39 -7.33
CA VAL A 179 -9.24 6.58 -7.38
C VAL A 179 -10.23 6.61 -6.23
N ILE A 180 -10.93 5.50 -5.98
CA ILE A 180 -11.86 5.36 -4.83
C ILE A 180 -11.11 5.60 -3.52
N SER A 181 -9.89 5.10 -3.40
CA SER A 181 -9.07 5.27 -2.20
C SER A 181 -8.73 6.74 -1.95
N ILE A 182 -8.30 7.49 -2.98
CA ILE A 182 -8.09 8.94 -2.86
C ILE A 182 -9.37 9.65 -2.46
N LEU A 183 -10.50 9.32 -3.10
CA LEU A 183 -11.78 9.95 -2.79
C LEU A 183 -12.22 9.65 -1.35
N ALA A 184 -12.00 8.44 -0.85
CA ALA A 184 -12.27 8.06 0.53
C ALA A 184 -11.39 8.86 1.51
N VAL A 185 -10.09 9.01 1.22
CA VAL A 185 -9.18 9.83 2.03
C VAL A 185 -9.59 11.31 1.99
N ALA A 186 -9.86 11.85 0.81
CA ALA A 186 -10.28 13.23 0.62
C ALA A 186 -11.60 13.51 1.36
N ALA A 187 -12.57 12.59 1.27
CA ALA A 187 -13.80 12.66 2.04
C ALA A 187 -13.50 12.67 3.54
N PHE A 188 -12.62 11.79 4.03
CA PHE A 188 -12.26 11.74 5.45
C PHE A 188 -11.59 13.04 5.96
N VAL A 189 -10.80 13.70 5.11
CA VAL A 189 -10.11 14.95 5.42
C VAL A 189 -11.04 16.17 5.36
N LEU A 190 -11.89 16.24 4.34
CA LEU A 190 -12.75 17.40 4.04
C LEU A 190 -14.06 17.41 4.84
N THR A 191 -14.54 16.25 5.29
CA THR A 191 -15.78 16.12 6.07
C THR A 191 -15.50 16.09 7.58
N PRO A 192 -16.52 16.33 8.45
CA PRO A 192 -16.37 16.17 9.89
C PRO A 192 -16.02 14.74 10.34
N LEU A 193 -15.94 13.76 9.43
CA LEU A 193 -15.47 12.39 9.72
C LEU A 193 -14.07 12.36 10.35
N ARG A 194 -13.24 13.39 10.12
CA ARG A 194 -11.97 13.58 10.85
C ARG A 194 -12.12 13.56 12.38
N LYS A 195 -13.28 13.95 12.92
CA LYS A 195 -13.56 13.98 14.36
C LYS A 195 -13.99 12.61 14.92
N VAL A 196 -14.29 11.65 14.05
CA VAL A 196 -14.70 10.30 14.45
C VAL A 196 -13.51 9.59 15.11
N ARG A 197 -13.79 8.81 16.15
CA ARG A 197 -12.75 8.01 16.83
C ARG A 197 -12.17 7.00 15.84
N ALA A 198 -10.85 6.79 15.90
CA ALA A 198 -10.17 5.89 14.97
C ALA A 198 -10.53 4.41 15.18
N SER A 199 -10.88 3.98 16.41
CA SER A 199 -11.18 2.58 16.70
C SER A 199 -12.42 2.04 15.96
N PRO A 200 -13.57 2.74 15.92
CA PRO A 200 -14.70 2.33 15.07
C PRO A 200 -14.37 2.26 13.57
N VAL A 201 -13.51 3.16 13.08
CA VAL A 201 -13.09 3.16 11.66
C VAL A 201 -12.21 1.96 11.35
N LEU A 202 -11.34 1.56 12.29
CA LEU A 202 -10.56 0.33 12.18
C LEU A 202 -11.46 -0.91 12.16
N LEU A 203 -12.47 -0.98 13.03
CA LEU A 203 -13.44 -2.07 13.04
C LEU A 203 -14.26 -2.13 11.75
N PHE A 204 -14.66 -0.98 11.20
CA PHE A 204 -15.31 -0.91 9.90
C PHE A 204 -14.42 -1.46 8.80
N SER A 205 -13.15 -1.05 8.73
CA SER A 205 -12.19 -1.55 7.74
C SER A 205 -11.94 -3.06 7.86
N LEU A 206 -11.82 -3.57 9.08
CA LEU A 206 -11.73 -5.00 9.36
C LEU A 206 -12.99 -5.74 8.91
N GLY A 207 -14.18 -5.18 9.16
CA GLY A 207 -15.45 -5.73 8.70
C GLY A 207 -15.55 -5.78 7.18
N CYS A 208 -15.18 -4.70 6.48
CA CYS A 208 -15.10 -4.68 5.03
C CYS A 208 -14.11 -5.73 4.51
N THR A 209 -12.96 -5.87 5.15
CA THR A 209 -11.95 -6.88 4.77
C THR A 209 -12.45 -8.30 4.97
N PHE A 210 -13.10 -8.57 6.10
CA PHE A 210 -13.72 -9.86 6.36
C PHE A 210 -14.78 -10.19 5.30
N PHE A 211 -15.66 -9.24 4.98
CA PHE A 211 -16.67 -9.41 3.95
C PHE A 211 -16.06 -9.63 2.56
N MET A 212 -14.95 -8.94 2.21
CA MET A 212 -14.24 -9.20 0.96
C MET A 212 -13.78 -10.65 0.84
N PHE A 213 -13.18 -11.22 1.89
CA PHE A 213 -12.76 -12.63 1.88
C PHE A 213 -13.94 -13.58 1.81
N LEU A 214 -15.01 -13.30 2.57
CA LEU A 214 -16.22 -14.12 2.57
C LEU A 214 -16.90 -14.14 1.20
N TYR A 215 -16.99 -12.98 0.53
CA TYR A 215 -17.58 -12.86 -0.79
C TYR A 215 -16.69 -13.45 -1.90
N SER A 216 -15.38 -13.46 -1.69
CA SER A 216 -14.41 -14.09 -2.62
C SER A 216 -14.38 -15.61 -2.51
N TYR A 217 -15.03 -16.20 -1.51
CA TYR A 217 -15.16 -17.64 -1.39
C TYR A 217 -16.09 -18.18 -2.51
N PRO A 218 -15.73 -19.29 -3.18
CA PRO A 218 -16.52 -19.83 -4.29
C PRO A 218 -17.80 -20.53 -3.78
N TRP A 219 -18.81 -19.74 -3.42
CA TRP A 219 -20.13 -20.23 -3.07
C TRP A 219 -20.80 -20.93 -4.26
N PRO A 220 -21.51 -22.06 -4.08
CA PRO A 220 -22.10 -22.82 -5.18
C PRO A 220 -23.02 -22.02 -6.12
N ILE A 221 -23.68 -20.96 -5.61
CA ILE A 221 -24.62 -20.13 -6.37
C ILE A 221 -23.89 -19.12 -7.27
N LEU A 222 -22.70 -18.66 -6.85
CA LEU A 222 -21.94 -17.59 -7.48
C LEU A 222 -20.71 -18.07 -8.25
N SER A 223 -20.51 -19.39 -8.33
CA SER A 223 -19.28 -19.98 -8.82
C SER A 223 -19.49 -20.87 -10.04
N ASP A 224 -18.48 -20.88 -10.89
CA ASP A 224 -18.37 -21.78 -12.04
C ASP A 224 -17.03 -22.55 -11.92
N PRO A 225 -16.93 -23.76 -12.49
CA PRO A 225 -15.67 -24.48 -12.58
C PRO A 225 -14.67 -23.71 -13.45
N ILE A 226 -13.38 -23.79 -13.11
CA ILE A 226 -12.32 -23.18 -13.92
C ILE A 226 -12.26 -23.86 -15.29
N THR A 227 -12.25 -23.06 -16.36
CA THR A 227 -12.12 -23.57 -17.72
C THR A 227 -10.71 -24.11 -17.95
N VAL A 228 -10.60 -25.43 -18.12
CA VAL A 228 -9.34 -26.10 -18.46
C VAL A 228 -8.99 -25.84 -19.93
N LYS A 229 -7.69 -25.67 -20.20
CA LYS A 229 -7.15 -25.46 -21.54
C LYS A 229 -7.50 -26.62 -22.47
N SER A 230 -8.21 -26.31 -23.54
CA SER A 230 -8.62 -27.28 -24.58
C SER A 230 -8.47 -26.65 -25.97
N GLN A 231 -8.70 -27.43 -27.03
CA GLN A 231 -8.68 -26.90 -28.40
C GLN A 231 -9.73 -25.79 -28.61
N ASP A 232 -10.86 -25.87 -27.91
CA ASP A 232 -11.92 -24.85 -27.92
C ASP A 232 -11.63 -23.67 -26.96
N ASN A 233 -10.77 -23.88 -25.95
CA ASN A 233 -10.42 -22.90 -24.92
C ASN A 233 -8.89 -22.78 -24.79
N PRO A 234 -8.21 -22.15 -25.77
CA PRO A 234 -6.75 -22.12 -25.83
C PRO A 234 -6.09 -21.30 -24.70
N ASP A 235 -6.83 -20.34 -24.15
CA ASP A 235 -6.38 -19.47 -23.04
C ASP A 235 -6.85 -20.00 -21.67
N GLY A 236 -7.42 -21.20 -21.60
CA GLY A 236 -7.84 -21.82 -20.35
C GLY A 236 -6.67 -22.21 -19.45
N CYS A 237 -6.98 -22.62 -18.22
CA CYS A 237 -5.97 -23.01 -17.25
C CYS A 237 -5.31 -24.34 -17.66
N ASP A 238 -3.98 -24.39 -17.62
CA ASP A 238 -3.22 -25.57 -18.03
C ASP A 238 -3.13 -26.61 -16.90
N ALA A 239 -4.00 -27.62 -16.94
CA ALA A 239 -4.06 -28.68 -15.92
C ALA A 239 -2.82 -29.56 -15.87
N THR A 240 -1.95 -29.54 -16.89
CA THR A 240 -0.68 -30.30 -16.88
C THR A 240 0.37 -29.64 -15.99
N HIS A 241 0.32 -28.31 -15.87
CA HIS A 241 1.22 -27.52 -15.03
C HIS A 241 0.58 -27.16 -13.67
N LEU A 242 -0.75 -27.00 -13.64
CA LEU A 242 -1.52 -26.58 -12.49
C LEU A 242 -2.65 -27.58 -12.23
N GLU A 243 -2.30 -28.75 -11.66
CA GLU A 243 -3.25 -29.86 -11.43
C GLU A 243 -4.49 -29.45 -10.62
N TRP A 244 -4.36 -28.43 -9.77
CA TRP A 244 -5.47 -27.91 -8.97
C TRP A 244 -6.57 -27.29 -9.83
N CYS A 245 -6.31 -26.82 -11.05
CA CYS A 245 -7.33 -26.10 -11.82
C CYS A 245 -8.49 -26.99 -12.27
N ALA A 246 -8.28 -28.30 -12.44
CA ALA A 246 -9.29 -29.23 -12.92
C ALA A 246 -10.46 -29.43 -11.94
N ASN A 247 -10.21 -29.25 -10.64
CA ASN A 247 -11.18 -29.54 -9.57
C ASN A 247 -11.58 -28.31 -8.76
N GLN A 248 -11.19 -27.11 -9.19
CA GLN A 248 -11.41 -25.88 -8.45
C GLN A 248 -12.51 -25.02 -9.08
N TRP A 249 -13.17 -24.27 -8.21
CA TRP A 249 -14.27 -23.39 -8.54
C TRP A 249 -13.82 -21.95 -8.32
N HIS A 250 -14.26 -21.06 -9.20
CA HIS A 250 -14.00 -19.64 -9.05
C HIS A 250 -15.33 -18.87 -8.95
N VAL A 251 -15.32 -17.75 -8.23
CA VAL A 251 -16.45 -16.82 -8.27
C VAL A 251 -16.52 -16.19 -9.65
N LYS A 252 -17.72 -16.04 -10.19
CA LYS A 252 -17.94 -15.37 -11.49
C LYS A 252 -17.35 -13.96 -11.46
N VAL A 253 -16.26 -13.75 -12.20
CA VAL A 253 -15.42 -12.53 -12.13
C VAL A 253 -16.22 -11.24 -12.32
N TRP A 254 -17.21 -11.24 -13.22
CA TRP A 254 -18.04 -10.07 -13.51
C TRP A 254 -19.02 -9.68 -12.40
N TYR A 255 -19.38 -10.63 -11.52
CA TYR A 255 -20.14 -10.35 -10.30
C TYR A 255 -19.21 -10.07 -9.11
N TRP A 256 -17.99 -10.58 -9.16
CA TRP A 256 -16.98 -10.41 -8.13
C TRP A 256 -16.36 -9.01 -8.15
N LEU A 257 -15.90 -8.54 -9.31
CA LEU A 257 -15.18 -7.26 -9.47
C LEU A 257 -15.97 -6.03 -8.99
N PRO A 258 -17.25 -5.82 -9.36
CA PRO A 258 -18.00 -4.62 -8.96
C PRO A 258 -18.21 -4.49 -7.45
N VAL A 259 -18.16 -5.60 -6.71
CA VAL A 259 -18.30 -5.61 -5.24
C VAL A 259 -16.95 -5.44 -4.57
N ILE A 260 -15.91 -6.13 -5.03
CA ILE A 260 -14.59 -6.08 -4.40
C ILE A 260 -13.88 -4.76 -4.64
N ILE A 261 -14.00 -4.16 -5.83
CA ILE A 261 -13.36 -2.87 -6.15
C ILE A 261 -13.71 -1.77 -5.13
N PRO A 262 -14.99 -1.44 -4.87
CA PRO A 262 -15.33 -0.40 -3.91
C PRO A 262 -14.97 -0.79 -2.47
N LEU A 263 -15.15 -2.06 -2.09
CA LEU A 263 -14.79 -2.53 -0.75
C LEU A 263 -13.30 -2.40 -0.48
N PHE A 264 -12.46 -2.82 -1.44
CA PHE A 264 -11.02 -2.75 -1.31
C PHE A 264 -10.53 -1.30 -1.31
N GLY A 265 -11.10 -0.48 -2.20
CA GLY A 265 -10.81 0.96 -2.26
C GLY A 265 -11.22 1.74 -1.01
N MET A 266 -12.23 1.29 -0.26
CA MET A 266 -12.59 1.91 1.03
C MET A 266 -11.81 1.31 2.21
N ALA A 267 -11.68 -0.01 2.26
CA ALA A 267 -11.07 -0.72 3.39
C ALA A 267 -9.58 -0.41 3.52
N MET A 268 -8.86 -0.32 2.41
CA MET A 268 -7.42 -0.09 2.38
C MET A 268 -7.03 1.27 3.02
N PRO A 269 -7.50 2.43 2.53
CA PRO A 269 -7.12 3.72 3.10
C PRO A 269 -7.62 3.90 4.54
N THR A 270 -8.82 3.40 4.85
CA THR A 270 -9.38 3.49 6.21
C THR A 270 -8.61 2.63 7.20
N SER A 271 -8.12 1.45 6.80
CA SER A 271 -7.22 0.61 7.61
C SER A 271 -5.95 1.38 7.96
N PHE A 272 -5.23 1.88 6.94
CA PHE A 272 -3.95 2.56 7.15
C PHE A 272 -4.10 3.82 8.02
N ILE A 273 -5.10 4.67 7.76
CA ILE A 273 -5.32 5.89 8.53
C ILE A 273 -5.69 5.57 9.98
N SER A 274 -6.65 4.67 10.18
CA SER A 274 -7.14 4.34 11.52
C SER A 274 -6.08 3.66 12.36
N LEU A 275 -5.30 2.74 11.75
CA LEU A 275 -4.24 2.01 12.44
C LEU A 275 -3.09 2.92 12.86
N GLU A 276 -2.60 3.79 11.97
CA GLU A 276 -1.58 4.80 12.32
C GLU A 276 -2.09 5.77 13.40
N THR A 277 -3.37 6.13 13.35
CA THR A 277 -3.98 7.02 14.36
C THR A 277 -4.10 6.32 15.71
N VAL A 278 -4.54 5.07 15.76
CA VAL A 278 -4.63 4.27 17.00
C VAL A 278 -3.23 4.04 17.57
N TYR A 279 -2.27 3.65 16.73
CA TYR A 279 -0.88 3.46 17.10
C TYR A 279 -0.26 4.72 17.71
N SER A 280 -0.44 5.87 17.04
CA SER A 280 0.04 7.17 17.51
C SER A 280 -0.59 7.57 18.85
N LYS A 281 -1.91 7.38 19.01
CA LYS A 281 -2.61 7.66 20.27
C LYS A 281 -2.15 6.75 21.42
N LEU A 282 -1.87 5.48 21.13
CA LEU A 282 -1.40 4.52 22.12
C LEU A 282 0.02 4.85 22.61
N LEU A 283 0.89 5.30 21.70
CA LEU A 283 2.24 5.77 22.03
C LEU A 283 2.28 7.14 22.72
N GLY A 284 1.28 7.99 22.46
CA GLY A 284 1.21 9.34 23.01
C GLY A 284 2.41 10.20 22.60
N ASN A 285 3.08 10.83 23.57
CA ASN A 285 4.23 11.71 23.35
C ASN A 285 5.60 10.98 23.31
N ILE A 286 5.61 9.65 23.19
CA ILE A 286 6.86 8.90 23.02
C ILE A 286 7.43 9.20 21.63
N ASP A 287 8.74 9.44 21.54
CA ASP A 287 9.43 9.75 20.28
C ASP A 287 9.27 8.56 19.31
N GLN A 288 8.36 8.71 18.34
CA GLN A 288 7.97 7.65 17.40
C GLN A 288 9.14 7.20 16.52
N ASN A 289 10.14 8.07 16.34
CA ASN A 289 11.39 7.79 15.63
C ASN A 289 12.18 6.62 16.22
N LEU A 290 12.09 6.37 17.54
CA LEU A 290 12.80 5.26 18.19
C LEU A 290 12.09 3.91 17.95
N MET A 291 10.78 3.92 17.72
CA MET A 291 9.94 2.71 17.56
C MET A 291 9.63 2.40 16.09
N GLN A 292 9.70 3.39 15.19
CA GLN A 292 9.42 3.24 13.75
C GLN A 292 10.69 2.99 12.91
N GLY A 293 11.87 3.09 13.52
CA GLY A 293 13.17 2.80 12.89
C GLY A 293 13.65 1.35 13.08
N ALA A 294 12.81 0.49 13.64
CA ALA A 294 13.03 -0.94 13.79
C ALA A 294 12.19 -1.72 12.76
#